data_AF-A0A920SRE9-F1
#
_entry.id   AF-A0A920SRE9-F1
#
_cell.length_a   1.000
_cell.length_b   1.000
_cell.length_c   1.000
_cell.angle_alpha   90.00
_cell.angle_beta   90.00
_cell.angle_gamma   90.00
#
_symmetry.space_group_name_H-M   'P 1'
#
loop_
_entity.id
_entity.type
_entity.pdbx_description
1 polymer ?
#
loop_
_entity_poly.entity_id
_entity_poly.type
_entity_poly.pdbx_seq_one_letter_code
_entity_poly.pdbx_strand_id
1 'polypeptide(L)' 'MISESGVLENGKKEGRYEYFYLSGRIRMVETYNGGILEGPTGDIFQE' A
#
# COMPACT_ATOMS: atom_id res chain seq x y z
N MET A 1 0.27 14.34 6.11
CA MET A 1 0.05 12.97 6.60
C MET A 1 -0.30 12.11 5.40
N ILE A 2 0.35 10.97 5.25
CA ILE A 2 -0.02 9.94 4.27
C ILE A 2 -0.93 8.99 5.04
N SER A 3 -2.14 8.74 4.55
CA SER A 3 -3.00 7.71 5.13
C SER A 3 -2.64 6.37 4.50
N GLU A 4 -2.57 5.31 5.29
CA GLU A 4 -2.39 3.94 4.81
C GLU A 4 -3.65 3.10 5.09
N SER A 5 -4.04 2.27 4.13
CA SER A 5 -5.08 1.25 4.32
C SER A 5 -4.59 -0.09 3.82
N GLY A 6 -4.73 -1.13 4.65
CA GLY A 6 -4.34 -2.49 4.29
C GLY A 6 -4.78 -3.50 5.36
N VAL A 7 -4.55 -4.77 5.08
CA VAL A 7 -4.97 -5.89 5.94
C VAL A 7 -3.78 -6.42 6.74
N LEU A 8 -3.97 -6.53 8.05
CA LEU A 8 -3.00 -7.15 8.95
C LEU A 8 -3.46 -8.58 9.26
N GLU A 9 -2.70 -9.57 8.83
CA GLU A 9 -2.92 -10.97 9.17
C GLU A 9 -1.83 -11.45 10.14
N ASN A 10 -2.24 -12.00 11.30
CA ASN A 10 -1.32 -12.45 12.35
C ASN A 10 -0.28 -11.39 12.80
N GLY A 11 -0.65 -10.11 12.76
CA GLY A 11 0.24 -9.00 13.11
C GLY A 11 1.27 -8.64 12.05
N LYS A 12 1.17 -9.23 10.85
CA LYS A 12 2.00 -8.92 9.69
C LYS A 12 1.13 -8.31 8.59
N LYS A 13 1.73 -7.46 7.76
CA LYS A 13 1.08 -6.92 6.57
C LYS A 13 0.80 -8.06 5.59
N GLU A 14 -0.44 -8.18 5.13
CA GLU A 14 -0.89 -9.21 4.21
C GLU A 14 -1.79 -8.59 3.13
N GLY A 15 -1.57 -8.97 1.87
CA GLY A 15 -2.27 -8.42 0.72
C GLY A 15 -1.89 -6.97 0.39
N ARG A 16 -2.85 -6.25 -0.20
CA ARG A 16 -2.63 -4.92 -0.81
C ARG A 16 -2.71 -3.81 0.23
N TYR A 17 -1.70 -2.96 0.24
CA TYR A 17 -1.58 -1.74 1.04
C TYR A 17 -1.59 -0.53 0.12
N GLU A 18 -2.44 0.44 0.44
CA GLU A 18 -2.62 1.65 -0.34
C GLU A 18 -2.23 2.86 0.51
N TYR A 19 -1.37 3.70 -0.05
CA TYR A 19 -0.91 4.93 0.56
C TYR A 19 -1.50 6.09 -0.20
N PHE A 20 -2.05 7.06 0.51
CA PHE A 20 -2.73 8.21 -0.08
C PHE A 20 -2.00 9.51 0.25
N TYR A 21 -1.92 10.42 -0.73
CA TYR A 21 -1.55 11.80 -0.48
C TYR A 21 -2.61 12.51 0.37
N LEU A 22 -2.24 13.64 0.98
CA LEU A 22 -3.19 14.49 1.71
C LEU A 22 -4.35 14.97 0.81
N SER A 23 -4.10 15.05 -0.50
CA SER A 23 -5.10 15.37 -1.53
C SER A 23 -6.13 14.25 -1.77
N GLY A 24 -5.99 13.08 -1.13
CA GLY A 24 -6.84 11.91 -1.33
C GLY A 24 -6.46 11.04 -2.54
N ARG A 25 -5.44 11.44 -3.31
CA ARG A 25 -4.93 10.64 -4.45
C ARG A 25 -4.07 9.48 -3.97
N ILE A 26 -4.15 8.33 -4.62
CA ILE A 26 -3.26 7.20 -4.36
C ILE A 26 -1.83 7.62 -4.70
N ARG A 27 -0.95 7.53 -3.71
CA ARG A 27 0.47 7.77 -3.80
C ARG A 27 1.23 6.51 -4.19
N MET A 28 0.84 5.37 -3.64
CA MET A 28 1.57 4.12 -3.81
C MET A 28 0.68 2.95 -3.42
N VAL A 29 0.88 1.84 -4.10
CA VAL A 29 0.27 0.56 -3.74
C VAL A 29 1.38 -0.47 -3.58
N GLU A 30 1.38 -1.15 -2.46
CA GLU A 30 2.33 -2.22 -2.12
C GLU A 30 1.56 -3.51 -1.89
N THR A 31 2.11 -4.65 -2.29
CA THR A 31 1.54 -5.95 -1.93
C THR A 31 2.49 -6.68 -0.99
N TYR A 32 1.94 -7.18 0.12
CA TYR A 32 2.67 -7.95 1.12
C TYR A 32 2.17 -9.39 1.12
N ASN A 33 3.10 -10.35 1.19
CA ASN A 33 2.80 -11.77 1.38
C ASN A 33 3.50 -12.28 2.63
N GLY A 34 2.75 -12.67 3.66
CA GLY A 34 3.32 -13.15 4.92
C GLY A 34 4.22 -12.14 5.64
N GLY A 35 3.95 -10.84 5.45
CA GLY A 35 4.77 -9.73 5.95
C GLY A 35 5.95 -9.33 5.07
N ILE A 36 6.16 -9.98 3.92
CA ILE A 36 7.22 -9.67 2.97
C ILE A 36 6.64 -8.81 1.86
N LEU A 37 7.26 -7.66 1.58
CA LEU A 37 6.89 -6.83 0.44
C LEU A 37 7.22 -7.58 -0.86
N GLU A 38 6.20 -8.00 -1.61
CA GLU A 38 6.35 -8.62 -2.93
C GLU A 38 6.66 -7.58 -4.02
N GLY A 39 6.29 -6.32 -3.78
CA GLY A 39 6.65 -5.19 -4.63
C GLY A 39 5.51 -4.19 -4.82
N PRO A 40 5.81 -3.01 -5.40
CA PRO A 40 4.79 -2.05 -5.76
C PRO A 40 3.97 -2.59 -6.95
N THR A 41 2.67 -2.78 -6.76
CA THR A 41 1.79 -3.40 -7.77
C THR A 41 1.08 -2.40 -8.67
N GLY A 42 1.37 -1.11 -8.55
CA GLY A 42 0.73 -0.10 -9.37
C GLY A 42 1.68 1.01 -9.74
N ASP A 43 1.91 1.15 -11.04
CA ASP A 43 2.33 2.38 -11.69
C ASP A 43 1.68 3.59 -11.03
N ILE A 44 2.50 4.35 -10.31
CA ILE A 44 2.12 5.62 -9.71
C ILE A 44 2.13 6.62 -10.86
N PHE A 45 1.06 6.65 -11.66
CA PHE A 45 0.91 7.63 -12.72
C PHE A 45 0.79 9.02 -12.10
N GLN A 46 1.91 9.75 -12.06
CA GLN A 46 1.92 11.20 -12.02
C GLN A 46 1.80 11.69 -13.48
N GLU A 47 0.72 12.38 -13.80
CA GLU A 47 0.72 13.43 -14.83
C GLU A 47 0.34 14.74 -14.17
#